data_AF-B9T985-F1
#
_entry.id   AF-B9T985-F1
#
_cell.length_a   1.000
_cell.length_b   1.000
_cell.length_c   1.000
_cell.angle_alpha   90.00
_cell.angle_beta   90.00
_cell.angle_gamma   90.00
#
_symmetry.space_group_name_H-M   'P 1'
#
loop_
_entity.id
_entity.type
_entity.pdbx_description
1 polymer ?
#
loop_
_entity_poly.entity_id
_entity_poly.type
_entity_poly.pdbx_seq_one_letter_code
_entity_poly.pdbx_strand_id
1 'polypeptide(L)'
;LAKAMPEATGAALVAAFIGLRILHRRRRKPRQPTERGSATARRLDFVCRSLTWNQSRARGTTHNNSEEVSRMKKNLSALTAVSFAAAIALSACGGGGGGNGGSSAAAPSTPASSPTTGNLATPQYASASAQAAVFNTLNQQRQQCGLPAFTENTVLDKAAQAHADYQAQNGGLPTDTEDSSKPGFTGVTYSDRAVKAGFPGLQTTYSGGASAGFYTNATLTETQYGTNIAYAWMSGVYHISVAAWPVTEIGVGWKELTFNGFPQILASVSIANLQTLSGNLPLTFPCQGSSGLPYSTGGESPTPPNTSGNFGQPVAIIGNQTDTITLQSGTMTDTSGTVVNLQLLNSSNDPNKLLPAWEAVAYPATPLTANTSYTVSVSGTRNGTPFSRTFTFTTGNIIG
;
A
#
# COMPACT_ATOMS: atom_id res chain seq x y z
N LEU A 1 -36.89 -34.49 -33.29
CA LEU A 1 -36.06 -35.64 -33.71
C LEU A 1 -34.59 -35.30 -33.48
N ALA A 2 -33.97 -36.05 -32.56
CA ALA A 2 -32.55 -36.33 -32.33
C ALA A 2 -31.42 -35.37 -32.80
N LYS A 3 -30.68 -34.87 -31.79
CA LYS A 3 -29.24 -35.11 -31.51
C LYS A 3 -28.17 -34.25 -32.21
N ALA A 4 -27.42 -33.45 -31.42
CA ALA A 4 -25.95 -33.46 -31.27
C ALA A 4 -25.43 -32.22 -30.49
N MET A 5 -24.55 -32.43 -29.50
CA MET A 5 -23.54 -31.47 -28.99
C MET A 5 -22.27 -31.60 -29.89
N PRO A 6 -21.14 -30.83 -29.79
CA PRO A 6 -20.64 -30.03 -28.65
C PRO A 6 -19.81 -28.73 -28.96
N GLU A 7 -19.28 -28.14 -27.88
CA GLU A 7 -17.99 -27.40 -27.74
C GLU A 7 -17.75 -25.96 -28.26
N ALA A 8 -17.47 -25.10 -27.26
CA ALA A 8 -16.27 -24.26 -27.07
C ALA A 8 -16.00 -22.97 -27.88
N THR A 9 -15.38 -22.05 -27.14
CA THR A 9 -14.55 -20.87 -27.49
C THR A 9 -15.24 -19.52 -27.71
N GLY A 10 -14.75 -18.53 -26.96
CA GLY A 10 -15.11 -17.12 -27.08
C GLY A 10 -14.22 -16.26 -26.18
N ALA A 11 -12.92 -16.18 -26.50
CA ALA A 11 -11.99 -15.23 -25.91
C ALA A 11 -11.68 -14.10 -26.90
N ALA A 12 -11.69 -12.88 -26.37
CA ALA A 12 -11.01 -11.65 -26.78
C ALA A 12 -11.32 -11.00 -28.13
N LEU A 13 -11.72 -9.71 -28.08
CA LEU A 13 -11.07 -8.67 -28.88
C LEU A 13 -11.10 -7.30 -28.19
N VAL A 14 -9.95 -6.63 -28.24
CA VAL A 14 -9.58 -5.33 -27.65
C VAL A 14 -9.61 -4.25 -28.74
N ALA A 15 -9.73 -2.98 -28.32
CA ALA A 15 -9.06 -1.77 -28.86
C ALA A 15 -9.93 -0.65 -29.46
N ALA A 16 -9.85 0.49 -28.75
CA ALA A 16 -9.66 1.89 -29.17
C ALA A 16 -9.91 2.32 -30.63
N PHE A 17 -10.69 3.40 -30.78
CA PHE A 17 -10.62 4.33 -31.91
C PHE A 17 -10.88 5.77 -31.44
N ILE A 18 -10.03 6.73 -31.86
CA ILE A 18 -10.41 7.94 -32.61
C ILE A 18 -9.12 8.69 -33.00
N GLY A 19 -8.96 8.92 -34.30
CA GLY A 19 -8.10 9.99 -34.81
C GLY A 19 -7.45 9.70 -36.16
N LEU A 20 -8.15 9.95 -37.28
CA LEU A 20 -7.63 10.75 -38.40
C LEU A 20 -8.70 11.04 -39.46
N ARG A 21 -8.87 12.32 -39.82
CA ARG A 21 -9.61 12.81 -40.99
C ARG A 21 -8.68 12.85 -42.21
N ILE A 22 -9.13 12.38 -43.37
CA ILE A 22 -8.65 12.86 -44.68
C ILE A 22 -9.82 13.07 -45.66
N LEU A 23 -9.76 14.23 -46.32
CA LEU A 23 -10.57 14.80 -47.41
C LEU A 23 -10.77 13.89 -48.63
N HIS A 24 -11.88 14.13 -49.37
CA HIS A 24 -11.88 14.08 -50.84
C HIS A 24 -12.76 15.18 -51.48
N ARG A 25 -12.19 15.78 -52.54
CA ARG A 25 -12.60 16.96 -53.33
C ARG A 25 -13.74 16.69 -54.34
N ARG A 26 -14.51 17.74 -54.70
CA ARG A 26 -15.01 18.04 -56.08
C ARG A 26 -15.13 19.57 -56.28
N ARG A 27 -14.25 20.20 -57.08
CA ARG A 27 -14.29 20.56 -58.53
C ARG A 27 -15.00 21.90 -58.89
N ARG A 28 -14.13 22.89 -59.25
CA ARG A 28 -14.12 23.79 -60.45
C ARG A 28 -15.25 24.87 -60.58
N LYS A 29 -15.07 26.13 -61.04
CA LYS A 29 -14.09 26.82 -61.93
C LYS A 29 -14.33 28.39 -61.85
N PRO A 30 -13.74 29.30 -62.68
CA PRO A 30 -12.76 30.32 -62.28
C PRO A 30 -13.14 31.82 -62.55
N ARG A 31 -12.32 32.79 -62.09
CA ARG A 31 -12.02 34.07 -62.79
C ARG A 31 -10.81 34.82 -62.17
N GLN A 32 -10.22 35.69 -62.99
CA GLN A 32 -8.84 36.21 -63.05
C GLN A 32 -8.47 37.39 -62.10
N PRO A 33 -7.18 37.86 -62.09
CA PRO A 33 -6.55 38.64 -61.01
C PRO A 33 -6.36 40.13 -61.31
N THR A 34 -6.07 40.94 -60.28
CA THR A 34 -5.37 42.26 -60.31
C THR A 34 -4.93 42.59 -58.86
N GLU A 35 -3.63 42.60 -58.56
CA GLU A 35 -2.69 43.74 -58.47
C GLU A 35 -2.66 44.54 -57.12
N ARG A 36 -1.45 44.57 -56.54
CA ARG A 36 -0.72 45.65 -55.81
C ARG A 36 -1.14 46.16 -54.41
N GLY A 37 -0.09 46.40 -53.60
CA GLY A 37 0.00 47.44 -52.55
C GLY A 37 0.18 46.88 -51.13
N SER A 38 1.40 46.72 -50.60
CA SER A 38 2.25 47.71 -49.92
C SER A 38 1.77 48.20 -48.54
N ALA A 39 2.58 47.85 -47.53
CA ALA A 39 2.98 48.61 -46.33
C ALA A 39 1.95 49.00 -45.26
N THR A 40 2.24 48.67 -43.99
CA THR A 40 2.93 49.53 -43.00
C THR A 40 2.49 49.17 -41.58
N ALA A 41 3.47 49.02 -40.68
CA ALA A 41 3.31 48.88 -39.25
C ALA A 41 2.74 50.15 -38.57
N ARG A 42 2.08 49.99 -37.42
CA ARG A 42 2.11 50.97 -36.32
C ARG A 42 1.84 50.31 -34.97
N ARG A 43 2.72 50.65 -34.02
CA ARG A 43 2.67 50.43 -32.57
C ARG A 43 1.44 51.05 -31.92
N LEU A 44 1.06 50.52 -30.76
CA LEU A 44 0.62 51.33 -29.61
C LEU A 44 0.95 50.61 -28.30
N ASP A 45 1.81 51.25 -27.51
CA ASP A 45 2.12 51.00 -26.11
C ASP A 45 0.94 51.41 -25.21
N PHE A 46 0.73 50.74 -24.07
CA PHE A 46 0.47 51.44 -22.80
C PHE A 46 0.70 50.57 -21.53
N VAL A 47 1.81 50.89 -20.87
CA VAL A 47 2.01 51.15 -19.42
C VAL A 47 1.44 50.18 -18.36
N CYS A 48 2.36 49.51 -17.67
CA CYS A 48 2.21 49.01 -16.30
C CYS A 48 2.99 49.94 -15.34
N ARG A 49 2.38 50.31 -14.20
CA ARG A 49 2.94 51.22 -13.19
C ARG A 49 3.77 50.46 -12.15
N SER A 50 4.85 51.12 -11.78
CA SER A 50 5.93 50.81 -10.84
C SER A 50 5.55 50.84 -9.35
N LEU A 51 6.25 50.04 -8.55
CA LEU A 51 6.68 50.36 -7.18
C LEU A 51 8.18 50.06 -7.07
N THR A 52 8.89 51.02 -6.48
CA THR A 52 10.34 51.25 -6.50
C THR A 52 11.01 50.96 -5.15
N TRP A 53 12.35 51.00 -5.18
CA TRP A 53 13.37 51.10 -4.09
C TRP A 53 13.95 49.77 -3.57
N ASN A 54 15.27 49.56 -3.43
CA ASN A 54 16.46 50.35 -3.81
C ASN A 54 17.72 49.45 -3.85
N GLN A 55 18.72 49.94 -4.56
CA GLN A 55 20.06 49.39 -4.88
C GLN A 55 20.92 49.11 -3.63
N SER A 56 21.90 48.19 -3.67
CA SER A 56 23.30 48.44 -4.10
C SER A 56 24.03 47.09 -4.30
N ARG A 57 24.45 46.68 -5.52
CA ARG A 57 25.82 46.81 -6.12
C ARG A 57 27.00 46.70 -5.13
N ALA A 58 28.13 46.04 -5.40
CA ALA A 58 28.61 45.16 -6.47
C ALA A 58 30.07 44.74 -6.16
N ARG A 59 30.53 43.61 -6.73
CA ARG A 59 31.93 43.23 -7.08
C ARG A 59 32.91 43.07 -5.90
N GLY A 60 33.66 41.99 -5.71
CA GLY A 60 34.17 40.95 -6.60
C GLY A 60 35.70 41.04 -6.64
N THR A 61 36.44 40.04 -6.14
CA THR A 61 37.71 39.52 -6.69
C THR A 61 38.34 38.45 -5.78
N THR A 62 39.09 37.58 -6.46
CA THR A 62 39.88 36.40 -6.10
C THR A 62 41.06 36.66 -5.16
N HIS A 63 41.45 35.68 -4.32
CA HIS A 63 42.81 35.10 -4.25
C HIS A 63 42.93 33.96 -3.22
N ASN A 64 43.78 32.97 -3.56
CA ASN A 64 44.25 31.86 -2.75
C ASN A 64 45.01 32.29 -1.48
N ASN A 65 44.91 31.53 -0.38
CA ASN A 65 46.02 30.74 0.21
C ASN A 65 45.71 30.28 1.66
N SER A 66 46.13 29.03 1.92
CA SER A 66 46.73 28.47 3.15
C SER A 66 46.09 28.66 4.53
N GLU A 67 45.80 27.51 5.14
CA GLU A 67 46.06 27.11 6.53
C GLU A 67 45.64 28.04 7.69
N GLU A 68 44.66 27.61 8.50
CA GLU A 68 44.93 27.23 9.90
C GLU A 68 43.70 26.62 10.59
N VAL A 69 43.94 25.44 11.15
CA VAL A 69 43.42 24.83 12.38
C VAL A 69 42.36 25.60 13.19
N SER A 70 41.17 25.00 13.36
CA SER A 70 40.50 24.99 14.67
C SER A 70 39.64 23.75 14.84
N ARG A 71 40.22 22.74 15.52
CA ARG A 71 39.52 21.58 16.09
C ARG A 71 38.65 22.06 17.26
N MET A 72 37.33 21.92 17.16
CA MET A 72 36.46 21.99 18.32
C MET A 72 36.64 20.72 19.18
N LYS A 73 37.38 20.88 20.30
CA LYS A 73 37.46 19.91 21.40
C LYS A 73 36.12 19.89 22.14
N LYS A 74 35.44 18.74 22.20
CA LYS A 74 34.45 18.46 23.25
C LYS A 74 35.13 17.60 24.31
N ASN A 75 35.37 18.19 25.47
CA ASN A 75 35.96 17.53 26.63
C ASN A 75 34.93 16.58 27.25
N LEU A 76 35.28 15.29 27.34
CA LEU A 76 34.71 14.36 28.31
C LEU A 76 35.24 14.73 29.70
N SER A 77 34.35 14.83 30.69
CA SER A 77 34.72 14.81 32.11
C SER A 77 34.30 13.48 32.71
N ALA A 78 35.30 12.74 33.18
CA ALA A 78 35.19 11.52 33.98
C ALA A 78 35.50 11.82 35.46
N LEU A 79 35.26 10.82 36.31
CA LEU A 79 35.33 10.73 37.78
C LEU A 79 34.02 11.13 38.49
N THR A 80 33.44 10.31 39.38
CA THR A 80 34.07 9.47 40.43
C THR A 80 33.35 8.14 40.66
N ALA A 81 34.15 7.11 40.93
CA ALA A 81 33.75 5.80 41.44
C ALA A 81 33.75 5.79 42.98
N VAL A 82 32.79 5.09 43.61
CA VAL A 82 32.93 4.52 44.96
C VAL A 82 32.33 3.12 44.94
N SER A 83 33.19 2.16 45.25
CA SER A 83 32.93 0.73 45.41
C SER A 83 32.28 0.43 46.77
N PHE A 84 31.35 -0.52 46.81
CA PHE A 84 31.20 -1.44 47.94
C PHE A 84 30.88 -2.83 47.42
N ALA A 85 31.69 -3.79 47.85
CA ALA A 85 31.61 -5.20 47.52
C ALA A 85 31.24 -6.01 48.78
N ALA A 86 30.79 -7.25 48.50
CA ALA A 86 30.69 -8.43 49.37
C ALA A 86 29.44 -8.54 50.28
N ALA A 87 28.81 -9.71 50.49
CA ALA A 87 28.83 -11.06 49.88
C ALA A 87 27.80 -11.94 50.66
N ILE A 88 27.64 -13.21 50.23
CA ILE A 88 27.19 -14.41 50.99
C ILE A 88 25.65 -14.59 51.09
N ALA A 89 24.99 -15.74 50.85
CA ALA A 89 25.35 -17.07 50.37
C ALA A 89 24.08 -17.84 49.92
N LEU A 90 24.37 -18.90 49.17
CA LEU A 90 23.58 -20.10 48.87
C LEU A 90 22.79 -20.68 50.06
N SER A 91 21.55 -21.10 49.79
CA SER A 91 20.93 -22.24 50.47
C SER A 91 20.15 -23.08 49.46
N ALA A 92 20.69 -24.25 49.13
CA ALA A 92 19.99 -25.35 48.52
C ALA A 92 19.77 -26.45 49.58
N CYS A 93 18.62 -27.12 49.49
CA CYS A 93 18.29 -28.50 49.92
C CYS A 93 17.05 -28.61 50.83
N GLY A 94 16.22 -29.61 50.50
CA GLY A 94 15.05 -30.10 51.25
C GLY A 94 13.80 -29.97 50.39
N GLY A 95 13.12 -31.02 49.93
CA GLY A 95 13.05 -32.42 50.34
C GLY A 95 11.59 -32.85 50.09
N GLY A 96 11.38 -34.02 49.45
CA GLY A 96 10.08 -34.43 48.90
C GLY A 96 9.03 -34.94 49.90
N GLY A 97 7.85 -35.25 49.38
CA GLY A 97 6.78 -35.99 50.07
C GLY A 97 5.42 -35.77 49.40
N GLY A 98 4.84 -36.82 48.81
CA GLY A 98 3.63 -36.77 47.98
C GLY A 98 2.30 -36.81 48.73
N GLY A 99 1.21 -36.73 47.96
CA GLY A 99 -0.13 -37.15 48.39
C GLY A 99 -1.28 -36.24 47.93
N ASN A 100 -2.06 -36.76 46.98
CA ASN A 100 -3.48 -36.52 46.71
C ASN A 100 -4.01 -35.12 46.33
N GLY A 101 -4.43 -35.02 45.06
CA GLY A 101 -5.85 -34.82 44.74
C GLY A 101 -6.44 -33.43 44.99
N GLY A 102 -6.30 -32.55 44.01
CA GLY A 102 -7.08 -31.31 43.93
C GLY A 102 -6.66 -30.49 42.73
N SER A 103 -7.21 -30.80 41.54
CA SER A 103 -7.08 -29.97 40.35
C SER A 103 -7.70 -28.60 40.62
N SER A 104 -6.90 -27.67 41.14
CA SER A 104 -7.27 -26.26 41.18
C SER A 104 -7.10 -25.72 39.77
N ALA A 105 -8.21 -25.45 39.12
CA ALA A 105 -8.25 -24.76 37.84
C ALA A 105 -7.42 -23.47 37.94
N ALA A 106 -6.46 -23.32 37.03
CA ALA A 106 -5.75 -22.06 36.88
C ALA A 106 -6.78 -20.96 36.63
N ALA A 107 -6.72 -19.89 37.44
CA ALA A 107 -7.55 -18.72 37.23
C ALA A 107 -7.34 -18.19 35.80
N PRO A 108 -8.40 -17.77 35.08
CA PRO A 108 -8.24 -17.20 33.75
C PRO A 108 -7.34 -15.97 33.86
N SER A 109 -6.22 -15.97 33.12
CA SER A 109 -5.41 -14.78 32.94
C SER A 109 -6.30 -13.70 32.32
N THR A 110 -6.47 -12.60 33.02
CA THR A 110 -7.09 -11.39 32.47
C THR A 110 -6.35 -11.04 31.17
N PRO A 111 -7.05 -10.92 30.02
CA PRO A 111 -6.42 -10.44 28.79
C PRO A 111 -5.75 -9.09 29.07
N ALA A 112 -4.52 -8.92 28.62
CA ALA A 112 -3.87 -7.61 28.67
C ALA A 112 -4.79 -6.59 28.00
N SER A 113 -5.07 -5.47 28.67
CA SER A 113 -5.90 -4.41 28.10
C SER A 113 -5.26 -3.92 26.80
N SER A 114 -5.97 -4.07 25.68
CA SER A 114 -5.55 -3.45 24.43
C SER A 114 -5.46 -1.94 24.65
N PRO A 115 -4.39 -1.25 24.22
CA PRO A 115 -4.28 0.21 24.36
C PRO A 115 -5.30 0.95 23.48
N THR A 116 -6.01 0.23 22.62
CA THR A 116 -7.00 0.71 21.65
C THR A 116 -8.42 0.45 22.15
N THR A 117 -9.33 1.36 21.78
CA THR A 117 -10.78 1.23 22.02
C THR A 117 -11.49 0.86 20.72
N GLY A 118 -12.68 0.26 20.82
CA GLY A 118 -13.57 0.03 19.68
C GLY A 118 -13.42 -1.32 19.00
N ASN A 119 -12.53 -2.19 19.47
CA ASN A 119 -12.37 -3.57 19.00
C ASN A 119 -13.61 -4.41 19.32
N LEU A 120 -14.08 -5.17 18.33
CA LEU A 120 -15.22 -6.07 18.48
C LEU A 120 -14.76 -7.53 18.49
N ALA A 121 -15.20 -8.30 19.49
CA ALA A 121 -14.93 -9.74 19.56
C ALA A 121 -15.57 -10.53 18.41
N THR A 122 -16.63 -9.98 17.81
CA THR A 122 -17.27 -10.51 16.61
C THR A 122 -17.58 -9.34 15.68
N PRO A 123 -17.13 -9.37 14.42
CA PRO A 123 -17.37 -8.28 13.48
C PRO A 123 -18.87 -8.03 13.29
N GLN A 124 -19.27 -6.78 13.10
CA GLN A 124 -20.65 -6.32 12.96
C GLN A 124 -20.95 -5.77 11.56
N TYR A 125 -20.04 -5.93 10.59
CA TYR A 125 -20.37 -5.68 9.18
C TYR A 125 -21.64 -6.45 8.76
N ALA A 126 -22.54 -5.76 8.06
CA ALA A 126 -23.78 -6.37 7.60
C ALA A 126 -23.50 -7.59 6.70
N SER A 127 -24.31 -8.64 6.84
CA SER A 127 -24.16 -9.85 6.03
C SER A 127 -24.27 -9.54 4.53
N ALA A 128 -23.38 -10.13 3.74
CA ALA A 128 -23.24 -9.90 2.29
C ALA A 128 -22.93 -8.44 1.87
N SER A 129 -22.53 -7.56 2.80
CA SER A 129 -22.01 -6.23 2.46
C SER A 129 -20.60 -6.32 1.85
N ALA A 130 -20.23 -5.28 1.11
CA ALA A 130 -18.87 -5.13 0.61
C ALA A 130 -17.83 -5.08 1.74
N GLN A 131 -18.13 -4.42 2.86
CA GLN A 131 -17.23 -4.37 4.02
C GLN A 131 -17.00 -5.76 4.63
N ALA A 132 -18.06 -6.55 4.77
CA ALA A 132 -17.94 -7.94 5.24
C ALA A 132 -17.09 -8.78 4.27
N ALA A 133 -17.24 -8.58 2.96
CA ALA A 133 -16.42 -9.26 1.96
C ALA A 133 -14.94 -8.85 2.07
N VAL A 134 -14.64 -7.55 2.19
CA VAL A 134 -13.28 -7.04 2.41
C VAL A 134 -12.65 -7.71 3.63
N PHE A 135 -13.34 -7.65 4.77
CA PHE A 135 -12.85 -8.19 6.03
C PHE A 135 -12.54 -9.69 5.92
N ASN A 136 -13.47 -10.47 5.37
CA ASN A 136 -13.33 -11.92 5.24
C ASN A 136 -12.22 -12.30 4.25
N THR A 137 -12.14 -11.65 3.09
CA THR A 137 -11.12 -11.93 2.07
C THR A 137 -9.72 -11.64 2.61
N LEU A 138 -9.51 -10.49 3.26
CA LEU A 138 -8.22 -10.15 3.86
C LEU A 138 -7.85 -11.14 4.96
N ASN A 139 -8.78 -11.48 5.86
CA ASN A 139 -8.51 -12.42 6.94
C ASN A 139 -8.21 -13.84 6.47
N GLN A 140 -8.88 -14.31 5.41
CA GLN A 140 -8.59 -15.60 4.80
C GLN A 140 -7.14 -15.65 4.29
N GLN A 141 -6.74 -14.63 3.51
CA GLN A 141 -5.43 -14.55 2.89
C GLN A 141 -4.31 -14.36 3.94
N ARG A 142 -4.54 -13.51 4.95
CA ARG A 142 -3.60 -13.26 6.05
C ARG A 142 -3.32 -14.50 6.89
N GLN A 143 -4.38 -15.16 7.37
CA GLN A 143 -4.25 -16.32 8.25
C GLN A 143 -3.57 -17.50 7.55
N GLN A 144 -3.82 -17.68 6.25
CA GLN A 144 -3.11 -18.69 5.46
C GLN A 144 -1.58 -18.49 5.50
N CYS A 145 -1.12 -17.26 5.58
CA CYS A 145 0.30 -16.91 5.59
C CYS A 145 0.90 -16.72 6.98
N GLY A 146 0.18 -17.12 8.03
CA GLY A 146 0.63 -16.97 9.42
C GLY A 146 0.68 -15.51 9.89
N LEU A 147 0.05 -14.60 9.15
CA LEU A 147 -0.12 -13.21 9.55
C LEU A 147 -1.30 -13.09 10.52
N PRO A 148 -1.24 -12.16 11.49
CA PRO A 148 -2.32 -12.00 12.46
C PRO A 148 -3.63 -11.62 11.76
N ALA A 149 -4.71 -12.27 12.17
CA ALA A 149 -6.05 -11.91 11.74
C ALA A 149 -6.42 -10.51 12.24
N PHE A 150 -7.15 -9.77 11.41
CA PHE A 150 -7.80 -8.54 11.77
C PHE A 150 -9.00 -8.78 12.68
N THR A 151 -9.14 -7.87 13.64
CA THR A 151 -10.32 -7.61 14.45
C THR A 151 -10.94 -6.29 13.98
N GLU A 152 -12.25 -6.27 13.76
CA GLU A 152 -12.97 -5.02 13.44
C GLU A 152 -12.81 -4.01 14.57
N ASN A 153 -12.49 -2.77 14.21
CA ASN A 153 -12.41 -1.63 15.12
C ASN A 153 -13.35 -0.51 14.64
N THR A 154 -14.41 -0.28 15.41
CA THR A 154 -15.46 0.70 15.10
C THR A 154 -14.98 2.15 15.00
N VAL A 155 -13.89 2.51 15.68
CA VAL A 155 -13.29 3.85 15.56
C VAL A 155 -12.57 3.99 14.23
N LEU A 156 -11.89 2.94 13.79
CA LEU A 156 -11.27 2.89 12.47
C LEU A 156 -12.32 2.81 11.35
N ASP A 157 -13.45 2.13 11.55
CA ASP A 157 -14.58 2.16 10.60
C ASP A 157 -15.09 3.58 10.42
N LYS A 158 -15.28 4.31 11.51
CA LYS A 158 -15.69 5.73 11.45
C LYS A 158 -14.70 6.59 10.67
N ALA A 159 -13.39 6.40 10.89
CA ALA A 159 -12.36 7.13 10.17
C ALA A 159 -12.34 6.79 8.67
N ALA A 160 -12.39 5.49 8.34
CA ALA A 160 -12.39 5.02 6.96
C ALA A 160 -13.67 5.44 6.22
N GLN A 161 -14.84 5.36 6.87
CA GLN A 161 -16.11 5.79 6.30
C GLN A 161 -16.13 7.29 6.02
N ALA A 162 -15.67 8.11 6.97
CA ALA A 162 -15.56 9.56 6.76
C ALA A 162 -14.66 9.88 5.55
N HIS A 163 -13.59 9.12 5.36
CA HIS A 163 -12.71 9.30 4.21
C HIS A 163 -13.35 8.89 2.88
N ALA A 164 -14.10 7.79 2.85
CA ALA A 164 -14.87 7.39 1.65
C ALA A 164 -15.95 8.45 1.29
N ASP A 165 -16.60 9.04 2.30
CA ASP A 165 -17.54 10.15 2.12
C ASP A 165 -16.84 11.43 1.64
N TYR A 166 -15.62 11.71 2.13
CA TYR A 166 -14.80 12.82 1.67
C TYR A 166 -14.42 12.64 0.18
N GLN A 167 -13.99 11.44 -0.24
CA GLN A 167 -13.66 11.16 -1.65
C GLN A 167 -14.89 11.40 -2.55
N ALA A 168 -16.06 10.95 -2.11
CA ALA A 168 -17.30 11.15 -2.84
C ALA A 168 -17.69 12.64 -2.98
N GLN A 169 -17.53 13.43 -1.93
CA GLN A 169 -17.81 14.87 -1.96
C GLN A 169 -16.83 15.66 -2.83
N ASN A 170 -15.64 15.10 -3.11
CA ASN A 170 -14.52 15.82 -3.69
C ASN A 170 -14.09 15.27 -5.06
N GLY A 171 -15.07 14.87 -5.88
CA GLY A 171 -14.87 14.47 -7.27
C GLY A 171 -14.94 12.97 -7.53
N GLY A 172 -15.17 12.17 -6.49
CA GLY A 172 -15.40 10.74 -6.62
C GLY A 172 -14.19 9.96 -7.13
N LEU A 173 -12.98 10.41 -6.80
CA LEU A 173 -11.73 9.72 -7.14
C LEU A 173 -11.06 9.21 -5.86
N PRO A 174 -10.56 7.95 -5.83
CA PRO A 174 -9.76 7.46 -4.72
C PRO A 174 -8.51 8.33 -4.52
N THR A 175 -8.21 8.64 -3.27
CA THR A 175 -6.98 9.33 -2.86
C THR A 175 -6.62 8.90 -1.46
N ASP A 176 -5.34 8.79 -1.16
CA ASP A 176 -4.87 8.38 0.17
C ASP A 176 -4.79 9.55 1.17
N THR A 177 -4.97 10.78 0.67
CA THR A 177 -4.82 12.03 1.45
C THR A 177 -6.04 12.93 1.36
N GLU A 178 -6.27 13.72 2.40
CA GLU A 178 -7.25 14.81 2.36
C GLU A 178 -6.61 16.18 2.27
N ASP A 179 -7.34 17.12 1.66
CA ASP A 179 -6.99 18.52 1.53
C ASP A 179 -7.84 19.33 2.52
N SER A 180 -7.17 20.05 3.42
CA SER A 180 -7.83 20.85 4.47
C SER A 180 -8.76 21.96 3.94
N SER A 181 -8.65 22.33 2.67
CA SER A 181 -9.53 23.32 2.04
C SER A 181 -10.86 22.75 1.54
N LYS A 182 -11.00 21.42 1.52
CA LYS A 182 -12.14 20.72 0.92
C LYS A 182 -13.21 20.33 1.94
N PRO A 183 -14.50 20.31 1.55
CA PRO A 183 -15.59 19.88 2.44
C PRO A 183 -15.40 18.42 2.89
N GLY A 184 -15.83 18.14 4.11
CA GLY A 184 -15.71 16.81 4.71
C GLY A 184 -14.32 16.47 5.26
N PHE A 185 -13.36 17.41 5.26
CA PHE A 185 -12.01 17.18 5.80
C PHE A 185 -12.03 16.74 7.26
N THR A 186 -11.32 15.65 7.54
CA THR A 186 -11.12 15.04 8.85
C THR A 186 -9.64 14.88 9.22
N GLY A 187 -8.75 14.77 8.24
CA GLY A 187 -7.31 14.67 8.48
C GLY A 187 -6.52 14.29 7.21
N VAL A 188 -5.30 14.82 7.06
CA VAL A 188 -4.49 14.63 5.86
C VAL A 188 -4.10 13.16 5.67
N THR A 189 -3.56 12.53 6.72
CA THR A 189 -3.14 11.12 6.69
C THR A 189 -4.19 10.19 7.30
N TYR A 190 -4.10 8.88 7.03
CA TYR A 190 -4.95 7.88 7.70
C TYR A 190 -4.85 7.97 9.22
N SER A 191 -3.65 8.22 9.74
CA SER A 191 -3.43 8.36 11.18
C SER A 191 -4.13 9.60 11.75
N ASP A 192 -4.06 10.75 11.05
CA ASP A 192 -4.77 11.97 11.47
C ASP A 192 -6.29 11.73 11.52
N ARG A 193 -6.83 11.02 10.51
CA ARG A 193 -8.25 10.67 10.44
C ARG A 193 -8.67 9.72 11.56
N ALA A 194 -7.86 8.71 11.83
CA ALA A 194 -8.08 7.79 12.95
C ALA A 194 -8.10 8.55 14.29
N VAL A 195 -7.12 9.42 14.52
CA VAL A 195 -7.06 10.26 15.74
C VAL A 195 -8.27 11.18 15.84
N LYS A 196 -8.67 11.82 14.73
CA LYS A 196 -9.89 12.65 14.68
C LYS A 196 -11.16 11.85 15.01
N ALA A 197 -11.23 10.59 14.62
CA ALA A 197 -12.35 9.69 14.93
C ALA A 197 -12.39 9.24 16.40
N GLY A 198 -11.28 9.41 17.14
CA GLY A 198 -11.13 9.05 18.54
C GLY A 198 -10.10 7.94 18.80
N PHE A 199 -9.32 7.53 17.79
CA PHE A 199 -8.29 6.51 17.96
C PHE A 199 -7.08 7.08 18.70
N PRO A 200 -6.34 6.27 19.49
CA PRO A 200 -5.11 6.74 20.12
C PRO A 200 -4.09 7.26 19.09
N GLY A 201 -3.32 8.28 19.46
CA GLY A 201 -2.28 8.83 18.60
C GLY A 201 -1.11 7.89 18.34
N LEU A 202 -0.27 8.24 17.36
CA LEU A 202 0.89 7.45 16.93
C LEU A 202 1.95 7.20 18.02
N GLN A 203 1.95 8.00 19.09
CA GLN A 203 2.80 7.77 20.26
C GLN A 203 2.37 6.54 21.08
N THR A 204 1.13 6.08 20.89
CA THR A 204 0.56 4.94 21.60
C THR A 204 0.50 3.69 20.71
N THR A 205 0.06 3.85 19.46
CA THR A 205 -0.03 2.72 18.52
C THR A 205 0.03 3.21 17.08
N TYR A 206 0.54 2.35 16.19
CA TYR A 206 0.56 2.61 14.76
C TYR A 206 -0.86 2.59 14.17
N SER A 207 -1.14 3.49 13.23
CA SER A 207 -2.30 3.43 12.34
C SER A 207 -1.91 3.92 10.94
N GLY A 208 -2.48 3.30 9.91
CA GLY A 208 -2.31 3.63 8.50
C GLY A 208 -3.49 3.14 7.68
N GLY A 209 -3.34 3.05 6.36
CA GLY A 209 -4.45 2.63 5.50
C GLY A 209 -4.12 2.68 4.02
N ALA A 210 -5.14 2.39 3.22
CA ALA A 210 -5.11 2.50 1.76
C ALA A 210 -6.50 2.89 1.26
N SER A 211 -6.57 3.48 0.08
CA SER A 211 -7.82 3.74 -0.62
C SER A 211 -7.82 3.06 -1.98
N ALA A 212 -8.99 2.60 -2.38
CA ALA A 212 -9.20 1.99 -3.68
C ALA A 212 -10.59 2.34 -4.17
N GLY A 213 -10.77 2.22 -5.48
CA GLY A 213 -12.05 2.42 -6.09
C GLY A 213 -11.99 2.09 -7.56
N PHE A 214 -13.14 1.80 -8.13
CA PHE A 214 -13.24 1.50 -9.54
C PHE A 214 -14.63 1.85 -10.04
N TYR A 215 -14.71 1.93 -11.35
CA TYR A 215 -15.95 2.07 -12.09
C TYR A 215 -16.18 0.80 -12.89
N THR A 216 -17.41 0.30 -12.91
CA THR A 216 -17.75 -0.89 -13.69
C THR A 216 -19.13 -0.77 -14.32
N ASN A 217 -19.29 -1.28 -15.53
CA ASN A 217 -20.59 -1.44 -16.17
C ASN A 217 -21.18 -2.85 -15.99
N ALA A 218 -20.45 -3.74 -15.30
CA ALA A 218 -20.93 -5.07 -14.95
C ALA A 218 -21.88 -5.00 -13.76
N THR A 219 -22.94 -5.80 -13.80
CA THR A 219 -23.80 -6.02 -12.64
C THR A 219 -23.09 -6.96 -11.67
N LEU A 220 -22.52 -6.41 -10.60
CA LEU A 220 -21.89 -7.18 -9.53
C LEU A 220 -22.72 -7.10 -8.25
N THR A 221 -22.55 -8.07 -7.37
CA THR A 221 -23.09 -8.02 -6.01
C THR A 221 -22.17 -7.20 -5.09
N GLU A 222 -22.71 -6.72 -3.98
CA GLU A 222 -21.92 -6.06 -2.90
C GLU A 222 -20.70 -6.89 -2.48
N THR A 223 -20.89 -8.20 -2.30
CA THR A 223 -19.80 -9.13 -2.01
C THR A 223 -18.71 -9.10 -3.07
N GLN A 224 -19.08 -9.05 -4.35
CA GLN A 224 -18.11 -9.00 -5.46
C GLN A 224 -17.38 -7.66 -5.49
N TYR A 225 -18.07 -6.53 -5.23
CA TYR A 225 -17.38 -5.25 -5.11
C TYR A 225 -16.34 -5.25 -3.99
N GLY A 226 -16.73 -5.70 -2.79
CA GLY A 226 -15.81 -5.77 -1.65
C GLY A 226 -14.64 -6.72 -1.88
N THR A 227 -14.89 -7.87 -2.50
CA THR A 227 -13.84 -8.84 -2.85
C THR A 227 -12.83 -8.23 -3.85
N ASN A 228 -13.31 -7.49 -4.86
CA ASN A 228 -12.43 -6.83 -5.83
C ASN A 228 -11.57 -5.74 -5.18
N ILE A 229 -12.15 -4.92 -4.28
CA ILE A 229 -11.38 -3.92 -3.51
C ILE A 229 -10.31 -4.58 -2.64
N ALA A 230 -10.62 -5.68 -1.96
CA ALA A 230 -9.62 -6.40 -1.17
C ALA A 230 -8.46 -6.88 -2.05
N TYR A 231 -8.77 -7.44 -3.23
CA TYR A 231 -7.74 -7.85 -4.19
C TYR A 231 -6.94 -6.68 -4.77
N ALA A 232 -7.56 -5.53 -5.01
CA ALA A 232 -6.86 -4.31 -5.43
C ALA A 232 -5.76 -3.93 -4.43
N TRP A 233 -6.09 -3.89 -3.14
CA TRP A 233 -5.09 -3.59 -2.10
C TRP A 233 -4.01 -4.67 -2.00
N MET A 234 -4.40 -5.96 -1.96
CA MET A 234 -3.44 -7.06 -1.79
C MET A 234 -2.46 -7.22 -2.96
N SER A 235 -2.77 -6.64 -4.11
CA SER A 235 -1.98 -6.79 -5.34
C SER A 235 -1.25 -5.52 -5.77
N GLY A 236 -1.40 -4.40 -5.05
CA GLY A 236 -0.55 -3.21 -5.22
C GLY A 236 0.83 -3.39 -4.58
N VAL A 237 1.88 -2.76 -5.11
CA VAL A 237 3.25 -2.86 -4.55
C VAL A 237 3.39 -2.11 -3.22
N TYR A 238 2.69 -0.99 -3.06
CA TYR A 238 2.63 -0.20 -1.82
C TYR A 238 1.42 -0.59 -0.96
N HIS A 239 0.27 -0.87 -1.59
CA HIS A 239 -0.96 -1.26 -0.88
C HIS A 239 -0.96 -2.71 -0.36
N ILE A 240 -0.04 -3.59 -0.80
CA ILE A 240 0.14 -4.95 -0.25
C ILE A 240 0.34 -4.95 1.26
N SER A 241 0.76 -3.82 1.84
CA SER A 241 0.79 -3.56 3.27
C SER A 241 -0.50 -3.95 4.01
N VAL A 242 -1.66 -3.72 3.41
CA VAL A 242 -2.98 -4.13 3.96
C VAL A 242 -3.05 -5.65 4.18
N ALA A 243 -2.44 -6.41 3.27
CA ALA A 243 -2.35 -7.87 3.37
C ALA A 243 -1.21 -8.31 4.29
N ALA A 244 -0.05 -7.66 4.20
CA ALA A 244 1.20 -8.24 4.67
C ALA A 244 1.65 -7.73 6.05
N TRP A 245 1.25 -6.51 6.44
CA TRP A 245 1.77 -5.91 7.67
C TRP A 245 1.25 -6.62 8.92
N PRO A 246 2.05 -6.70 10.00
CA PRO A 246 1.70 -7.41 11.22
C PRO A 246 0.75 -6.59 12.13
N VAL A 247 -0.26 -5.97 11.54
CA VAL A 247 -1.34 -5.23 12.22
C VAL A 247 -2.51 -6.16 12.58
N THR A 248 -3.30 -5.79 13.58
CA THR A 248 -4.41 -6.64 14.09
C THR A 248 -5.77 -5.95 14.06
N GLU A 249 -5.82 -4.67 13.73
CA GLU A 249 -7.06 -3.91 13.71
C GLU A 249 -7.35 -3.40 12.32
N ILE A 250 -8.63 -3.44 11.94
CA ILE A 250 -9.13 -2.96 10.65
C ILE A 250 -10.40 -2.15 10.86
N GLY A 251 -10.56 -1.11 10.05
CA GLY A 251 -11.85 -0.50 9.77
C GLY A 251 -12.02 -0.28 8.27
N VAL A 252 -13.23 -0.45 7.77
CA VAL A 252 -13.57 -0.41 6.34
C VAL A 252 -14.65 0.62 6.09
N GLY A 253 -14.31 1.63 5.30
CA GLY A 253 -15.23 2.65 4.80
C GLY A 253 -15.65 2.34 3.38
N TRP A 254 -16.93 2.58 3.08
CA TRP A 254 -17.51 2.26 1.78
C TRP A 254 -18.43 3.36 1.30
N LYS A 255 -18.31 3.73 0.03
CA LYS A 255 -19.20 4.69 -0.61
C LYS A 255 -19.42 4.32 -2.06
N GLU A 256 -20.69 4.28 -2.45
CA GLU A 256 -21.09 4.04 -3.82
C GLU A 256 -21.69 5.31 -4.42
N LEU A 257 -21.22 5.63 -5.61
CA LEU A 257 -21.73 6.68 -6.46
C LEU A 257 -22.26 6.08 -7.75
N THR A 258 -22.88 6.92 -8.56
CA THR A 258 -23.23 6.60 -9.94
C THR A 258 -22.43 7.50 -10.87
N PHE A 259 -21.66 6.88 -11.77
CA PHE A 259 -20.96 7.58 -12.84
C PHE A 259 -21.50 7.07 -14.18
N ASN A 260 -21.97 7.95 -15.06
CA ASN A 260 -22.55 7.57 -16.36
C ASN A 260 -23.62 6.46 -16.31
N GLY A 261 -24.40 6.41 -15.21
CA GLY A 261 -25.46 5.42 -15.03
C GLY A 261 -24.98 4.04 -14.53
N PHE A 262 -23.69 3.90 -14.20
CA PHE A 262 -23.16 2.66 -13.63
C PHE A 262 -22.49 2.88 -12.26
N PRO A 263 -22.33 1.81 -11.46
CA PRO A 263 -21.70 1.89 -10.15
C PRO A 263 -20.26 2.40 -10.20
N GLN A 264 -19.96 3.32 -9.28
CA GLN A 264 -18.62 3.80 -8.98
C GLN A 264 -18.36 3.57 -7.49
N ILE A 265 -17.35 2.76 -7.20
CA ILE A 265 -16.99 2.33 -5.86
C ILE A 265 -15.85 3.18 -5.33
N LEU A 266 -15.98 3.64 -4.09
CA LEU A 266 -14.95 4.32 -3.32
C LEU A 266 -14.83 3.64 -1.97
N ALA A 267 -13.65 3.14 -1.66
CA ALA A 267 -13.37 2.41 -0.45
C ALA A 267 -12.11 2.94 0.22
N SER A 268 -12.14 2.92 1.55
CA SER A 268 -10.97 3.20 2.38
C SER A 268 -10.84 2.09 3.40
N VAL A 269 -9.61 1.66 3.66
CA VAL A 269 -9.27 0.81 4.79
C VAL A 269 -8.36 1.57 5.74
N SER A 270 -8.62 1.45 7.03
CA SER A 270 -7.71 1.86 8.10
C SER A 270 -7.22 0.61 8.82
N ILE A 271 -5.90 0.49 9.00
CA ILE A 271 -5.26 -0.64 9.68
C ILE A 271 -4.40 -0.15 10.84
N ALA A 272 -4.36 -0.88 11.95
CA ALA A 272 -3.65 -0.43 13.13
C ALA A 272 -3.17 -1.56 14.04
N ASN A 273 -2.53 -1.17 15.14
CA ASN A 273 -2.13 -2.07 16.21
C ASN A 273 -1.08 -3.10 15.76
N LEU A 274 0.09 -2.56 15.37
CA LEU A 274 1.24 -3.33 14.92
C LEU A 274 1.73 -4.28 16.03
N GLN A 275 1.94 -5.53 15.66
CA GLN A 275 2.36 -6.62 16.52
C GLN A 275 3.78 -7.06 16.19
N THR A 276 4.40 -7.70 17.16
CA THR A 276 5.65 -8.45 16.94
C THR A 276 5.29 -9.84 16.41
N LEU A 277 5.77 -10.15 15.21
CA LEU A 277 5.74 -11.48 14.63
C LEU A 277 6.72 -12.41 15.36
N SER A 278 6.31 -13.68 15.44
CA SER A 278 7.12 -14.78 15.98
C SER A 278 7.36 -15.85 14.91
N GLY A 279 8.25 -16.80 15.19
CA GLY A 279 8.55 -17.91 14.26
C GLY A 279 9.65 -17.60 13.24
N ASN A 280 9.60 -18.29 12.10
CA ASN A 280 10.64 -18.22 11.07
C ASN A 280 10.47 -16.98 10.17
N LEU A 281 11.12 -15.89 10.57
CA LEU A 281 11.09 -14.61 9.86
C LEU A 281 12.19 -14.48 8.80
N PRO A 282 11.96 -13.70 7.72
CA PRO A 282 10.73 -12.95 7.44
C PRO A 282 9.57 -13.83 6.92
N LEU A 283 8.33 -13.38 7.14
CA LEU A 283 7.14 -13.98 6.50
C LEU A 283 6.98 -13.42 5.08
N THR A 284 6.19 -14.10 4.25
CA THR A 284 5.86 -13.63 2.90
C THR A 284 4.36 -13.56 2.70
N PHE A 285 3.91 -12.56 1.94
CA PHE A 285 2.59 -12.54 1.33
C PHE A 285 2.73 -12.29 -0.17
N PRO A 286 2.21 -13.15 -1.05
CA PRO A 286 1.65 -14.45 -0.75
C PRO A 286 2.67 -15.42 -0.13
N CYS A 287 2.15 -16.57 0.31
CA CYS A 287 2.91 -17.64 0.94
C CYS A 287 2.63 -18.97 0.24
N GLN A 288 3.19 -20.05 0.79
CA GLN A 288 2.97 -21.40 0.26
C GLN A 288 1.49 -21.74 0.15
N GLY A 289 1.06 -22.06 -1.07
CA GLY A 289 -0.29 -22.50 -1.39
C GLY A 289 -1.32 -21.37 -1.49
N SER A 290 -0.93 -20.09 -1.40
CA SER A 290 -1.88 -18.99 -1.65
C SER A 290 -2.49 -19.14 -3.04
N SER A 291 -3.78 -18.89 -3.16
CA SER A 291 -4.53 -19.09 -4.41
C SER A 291 -5.59 -18.01 -4.61
N GLY A 292 -6.06 -17.88 -5.85
CA GLY A 292 -7.07 -16.89 -6.21
C GLY A 292 -6.56 -15.45 -6.18
N LEU A 293 -5.25 -15.25 -6.35
CA LEU A 293 -4.65 -13.91 -6.34
C LEU A 293 -4.74 -13.24 -7.72
N PRO A 294 -4.79 -11.90 -7.81
CA PRO A 294 -4.81 -11.21 -9.08
C PRO A 294 -3.65 -11.59 -10.00
N TYR A 295 -3.92 -11.79 -11.28
CA TYR A 295 -2.85 -11.97 -12.26
C TYR A 295 -2.34 -10.62 -12.81
N SER A 296 -3.16 -9.58 -12.68
CA SER A 296 -2.94 -8.25 -13.24
C SER A 296 -3.53 -7.21 -12.30
N THR A 297 -2.80 -6.13 -12.07
CA THR A 297 -3.19 -5.01 -11.20
C THR A 297 -2.70 -3.71 -11.82
N GLY A 298 -3.46 -2.64 -11.66
CA GLY A 298 -3.06 -1.30 -12.11
C GLY A 298 -3.66 -0.21 -11.26
N GLY A 299 -3.41 1.05 -11.62
CA GLY A 299 -4.04 2.21 -10.97
C GLY A 299 -3.49 2.56 -9.59
N GLU A 300 -2.42 1.92 -9.13
CA GLU A 300 -1.74 2.29 -7.88
C GLU A 300 -1.07 3.67 -7.99
N SER A 301 -1.25 4.48 -6.96
CA SER A 301 -0.67 5.82 -6.84
C SER A 301 0.08 5.93 -5.50
N PRO A 302 1.40 6.14 -5.51
CA PRO A 302 2.26 6.33 -6.68
C PRO A 302 2.45 5.04 -7.47
N THR A 303 2.67 5.18 -8.78
CA THR A 303 2.95 4.03 -9.65
C THR A 303 4.29 3.39 -9.27
N PRO A 304 4.37 2.06 -9.14
CA PRO A 304 5.62 1.37 -8.81
C PRO A 304 6.70 1.60 -9.88
N PRO A 305 7.98 1.72 -9.49
CA PRO A 305 9.05 1.98 -10.45
C PRO A 305 9.16 0.84 -11.48
N ASN A 306 9.67 1.16 -12.67
CA ASN A 306 9.88 0.21 -13.76
C ASN A 306 8.60 -0.55 -14.20
N THR A 307 7.43 0.05 -14.03
CA THR A 307 6.16 -0.39 -14.62
C THR A 307 5.67 0.64 -15.65
N SER A 308 5.02 0.19 -16.72
CA SER A 308 4.48 1.06 -17.79
C SER A 308 2.99 0.85 -18.06
N GLY A 309 2.34 0.07 -17.20
CA GLY A 309 0.94 -0.35 -17.28
C GLY A 309 0.66 -1.29 -16.12
N ASN A 310 -0.26 -2.23 -16.32
CA ASN A 310 -0.55 -3.22 -15.30
C ASN A 310 0.68 -4.09 -15.02
N PHE A 311 0.80 -4.53 -13.76
CA PHE A 311 1.81 -5.44 -13.26
C PHE A 311 1.12 -6.65 -12.61
N GLY A 312 1.86 -7.71 -12.32
CA GLY A 312 1.30 -8.90 -11.69
C GLY A 312 1.41 -8.89 -10.16
N GLN A 313 0.80 -9.87 -9.50
CA GLN A 313 0.80 -10.00 -8.03
C GLN A 313 2.22 -9.86 -7.45
N PRO A 314 2.45 -8.85 -6.58
CA PRO A 314 3.70 -8.69 -5.85
C PRO A 314 3.82 -9.72 -4.71
N VAL A 315 5.06 -9.90 -4.24
CA VAL A 315 5.43 -10.64 -3.04
C VAL A 315 6.02 -9.66 -2.04
N ALA A 316 5.32 -9.43 -0.93
CA ALA A 316 5.82 -8.74 0.24
C ALA A 316 6.61 -9.70 1.13
N ILE A 317 7.72 -9.21 1.68
CA ILE A 317 8.61 -9.89 2.62
C ILE A 317 8.67 -9.04 3.88
N ILE A 318 8.16 -9.58 5.00
CA ILE A 318 7.85 -8.82 6.21
C ILE A 318 8.61 -9.35 7.42
N GLY A 319 9.33 -8.45 8.08
CA GLY A 319 9.94 -8.65 9.40
C GLY A 319 9.16 -7.98 10.53
N ASN A 320 9.78 -7.94 11.71
CA ASN A 320 9.34 -7.11 12.83
C ASN A 320 9.74 -5.65 12.60
N GLN A 321 9.08 -4.70 13.27
CA GLN A 321 9.33 -3.27 13.10
C GLN A 321 10.79 -2.83 13.31
N THR A 322 11.55 -3.59 14.11
CA THR A 322 12.98 -3.37 14.37
C THR A 322 13.91 -3.96 13.31
N ASP A 323 13.36 -4.73 12.36
CA ASP A 323 14.15 -5.38 11.32
C ASP A 323 14.41 -4.45 10.13
N THR A 324 15.48 -4.74 9.41
CA THR A 324 15.76 -4.23 8.08
C THR A 324 15.77 -5.38 7.09
N ILE A 325 14.89 -5.33 6.10
CA ILE A 325 14.76 -6.31 5.03
C ILE A 325 15.33 -5.72 3.73
N THR A 326 16.25 -6.45 3.11
CA THR A 326 16.81 -6.08 1.79
C THR A 326 16.74 -7.29 0.87
N LEU A 327 16.32 -7.10 -0.37
CA LEU A 327 16.27 -8.19 -1.37
C LEU A 327 17.51 -8.18 -2.27
N GLN A 328 17.94 -9.36 -2.68
CA GLN A 328 19.09 -9.59 -3.54
C GLN A 328 18.69 -10.24 -4.87
N SER A 329 17.75 -11.19 -4.82
CA SER A 329 17.19 -11.83 -6.02
C SER A 329 15.71 -12.16 -5.83
N GLY A 330 14.98 -12.22 -6.94
CA GLY A 330 13.58 -12.63 -6.96
C GLY A 330 13.15 -13.09 -8.35
N THR A 331 12.57 -14.29 -8.43
CA THR A 331 12.02 -14.85 -9.66
C THR A 331 10.70 -15.55 -9.40
N MET A 332 9.84 -15.59 -10.41
CA MET A 332 8.67 -16.47 -10.48
C MET A 332 8.79 -17.39 -11.69
N THR A 333 8.62 -18.69 -11.49
CA THR A 333 8.66 -19.68 -12.57
C THR A 333 7.29 -20.33 -12.72
N ASP A 334 6.69 -20.26 -13.90
CA ASP A 334 5.42 -20.91 -14.17
C ASP A 334 5.57 -22.43 -14.38
N THR A 335 4.45 -23.13 -14.53
CA THR A 335 4.43 -24.59 -14.73
C THR A 335 5.01 -25.04 -16.08
N SER A 336 5.21 -24.13 -17.04
CA SER A 336 5.87 -24.40 -18.32
C SER A 336 7.40 -24.22 -18.26
N GLY A 337 7.92 -23.72 -17.14
CA GLY A 337 9.32 -23.40 -16.95
C GLY A 337 9.70 -21.99 -17.39
N THR A 338 8.73 -21.14 -17.74
CA THR A 338 8.99 -19.74 -18.09
C THR A 338 9.32 -18.96 -16.82
N VAL A 339 10.46 -18.27 -16.84
CA VAL A 339 10.96 -17.48 -15.70
C VAL A 339 10.64 -16.00 -15.89
N VAL A 340 9.98 -15.41 -14.89
CA VAL A 340 9.73 -13.98 -14.75
C VAL A 340 10.69 -13.42 -13.70
N ASN A 341 11.57 -12.50 -14.11
CA ASN A 341 12.42 -11.77 -13.19
C ASN A 341 11.63 -10.68 -12.46
N LEU A 342 11.81 -10.58 -11.14
CA LEU A 342 11.10 -9.61 -10.32
C LEU A 342 11.93 -8.33 -10.15
N GLN A 343 11.23 -7.19 -10.16
CA GLN A 343 11.76 -5.94 -9.62
C GLN A 343 11.83 -6.05 -8.10
N LEU A 344 12.88 -5.49 -7.49
CA LEU A 344 13.14 -5.60 -6.06
C LEU A 344 13.12 -4.21 -5.42
N LEU A 345 12.17 -3.99 -4.52
CA LEU A 345 11.97 -2.74 -3.80
C LEU A 345 12.16 -2.95 -2.30
N ASN A 346 12.83 -2.02 -1.65
CA ASN A 346 12.99 -1.94 -0.20
C ASN A 346 13.20 -0.47 0.20
N SER A 347 13.16 -0.17 1.49
CA SER A 347 13.28 1.21 2.00
C SER A 347 14.47 2.02 1.44
N SER A 348 15.60 1.38 1.14
CA SER A 348 16.81 2.07 0.67
C SER A 348 16.72 2.52 -0.79
N ASN A 349 16.05 1.74 -1.64
CA ASN A 349 15.94 1.98 -3.08
C ASN A 349 14.55 2.45 -3.53
N ASP A 350 13.58 2.53 -2.62
CA ASP A 350 12.25 3.05 -2.90
C ASP A 350 12.31 4.56 -3.22
N PRO A 351 11.98 4.99 -4.45
CA PRO A 351 12.00 6.40 -4.82
C PRO A 351 10.89 7.19 -4.13
N ASN A 352 9.79 6.54 -3.75
CA ASN A 352 8.63 7.19 -3.14
C ASN A 352 8.73 7.29 -1.60
N LYS A 353 9.69 6.57 -0.98
CA LYS A 353 9.93 6.57 0.47
C LYS A 353 8.71 6.15 1.30
N LEU A 354 7.96 5.18 0.77
CA LEU A 354 6.76 4.61 1.40
C LEU A 354 7.03 3.24 2.05
N LEU A 355 8.00 2.47 1.55
CA LEU A 355 8.35 1.18 2.17
C LEU A 355 9.14 1.41 3.47
N PRO A 356 8.66 0.91 4.63
CA PRO A 356 9.43 0.94 5.86
C PRO A 356 10.59 -0.06 5.80
N ALA A 357 11.58 0.10 6.69
CA ALA A 357 12.79 -0.76 6.69
C ALA A 357 12.49 -2.25 6.88
N TRP A 358 11.42 -2.58 7.59
CA TRP A 358 11.02 -3.96 7.91
C TRP A 358 10.21 -4.64 6.81
N GLU A 359 9.99 -3.98 5.68
CA GLU A 359 9.32 -4.51 4.50
C GLU A 359 10.22 -4.39 3.25
N ALA A 360 10.14 -5.41 2.41
CA ALA A 360 10.59 -5.34 1.03
C ALA A 360 9.56 -6.01 0.12
N VAL A 361 9.48 -5.59 -1.13
CA VAL A 361 8.51 -6.11 -2.11
C VAL A 361 9.23 -6.52 -3.40
N ALA A 362 8.99 -7.75 -3.84
CA ALA A 362 9.42 -8.25 -5.13
C ALA A 362 8.21 -8.36 -6.07
N TYR A 363 8.25 -7.77 -7.26
CA TYR A 363 7.07 -7.71 -8.13
C TYR A 363 7.40 -7.89 -9.61
N PRO A 364 6.53 -8.57 -10.39
CA PRO A 364 6.70 -8.69 -11.83
C PRO A 364 6.29 -7.36 -12.50
N ALA A 365 7.11 -6.84 -13.40
CA ALA A 365 6.85 -5.56 -14.08
C ALA A 365 5.71 -5.62 -15.13
N THR A 366 5.18 -6.81 -15.39
CA THR A 366 4.10 -7.09 -16.34
C THR A 366 3.09 -8.06 -15.71
N PRO A 367 1.85 -8.13 -16.23
CA PRO A 367 0.87 -9.09 -15.75
C PRO A 367 1.38 -10.52 -15.86
N LEU A 368 0.98 -11.35 -14.89
CA LEU A 368 1.15 -12.80 -14.93
C LEU A 368 0.05 -13.42 -15.81
N THR A 369 0.09 -14.73 -15.97
CA THR A 369 -0.98 -15.49 -16.62
C THR A 369 -2.06 -15.81 -15.59
N ALA A 370 -3.33 -15.68 -15.96
CA ALA A 370 -4.46 -16.07 -15.11
C ALA A 370 -4.48 -17.58 -14.84
N ASN A 371 -5.04 -18.00 -13.70
CA ASN A 371 -5.22 -19.41 -13.32
C ASN A 371 -3.92 -20.25 -13.41
N THR A 372 -2.78 -19.63 -13.10
CA THR A 372 -1.45 -20.22 -13.30
C THR A 372 -0.70 -20.29 -11.99
N SER A 373 -0.07 -21.44 -11.72
CA SER A 373 0.79 -21.63 -10.55
C SER A 373 2.20 -21.13 -10.84
N TYR A 374 2.73 -20.34 -9.92
CA TYR A 374 4.09 -19.80 -9.96
C TYR A 374 4.89 -20.26 -8.76
N THR A 375 6.08 -20.81 -9.01
CA THR A 375 7.09 -21.02 -7.97
C THR A 375 7.89 -19.75 -7.81
N VAL A 376 7.74 -19.11 -6.66
CA VAL A 376 8.53 -17.95 -6.23
C VAL A 376 9.84 -18.44 -5.65
N SER A 377 10.95 -17.80 -6.01
CA SER A 377 12.22 -17.90 -5.29
C SER A 377 12.75 -16.50 -5.02
N VAL A 378 12.89 -16.14 -3.75
CA VAL A 378 13.43 -14.85 -3.31
C VAL A 378 14.54 -15.05 -2.30
N SER A 379 15.57 -14.21 -2.38
CA SER A 379 16.67 -14.19 -1.41
C SER A 379 17.02 -12.76 -1.02
N GLY A 380 17.58 -12.60 0.18
CA GLY A 380 17.87 -11.30 0.75
C GLY A 380 18.57 -11.38 2.09
N THR A 381 18.55 -10.28 2.82
CA THR A 381 19.01 -10.22 4.21
C THR A 381 17.96 -9.63 5.15
N ARG A 382 17.96 -10.14 6.38
CA ARG A 382 17.26 -9.59 7.53
C ARG A 382 18.31 -9.18 8.55
N ASN A 383 18.45 -7.88 8.80
CA ASN A 383 19.50 -7.32 9.65
C ASN A 383 20.91 -7.80 9.25
N GLY A 384 21.17 -7.90 7.94
CA GLY A 384 22.43 -8.42 7.39
C GLY A 384 22.58 -9.94 7.38
N THR A 385 21.71 -10.69 8.08
CA THR A 385 21.69 -12.16 8.04
C THR A 385 20.98 -12.65 6.78
N PRO A 386 21.58 -13.51 5.94
CA PRO A 386 20.93 -14.02 4.74
C PRO A 386 19.67 -14.83 5.02
N PHE A 387 18.68 -14.71 4.15
CA PHE A 387 17.51 -15.60 4.11
C PHE A 387 17.17 -15.97 2.67
N SER A 388 16.47 -17.10 2.52
CA SER A 388 15.81 -17.49 1.28
C SER A 388 14.40 -17.98 1.55
N ARG A 389 13.49 -17.74 0.60
CA ARG A 389 12.13 -18.27 0.59
C ARG A 389 11.84 -18.83 -0.79
N THR A 390 11.32 -20.05 -0.82
CA THR A 390 10.81 -20.69 -2.04
C THR A 390 9.44 -21.25 -1.72
N PHE A 391 8.45 -20.89 -2.51
CA PHE A 391 7.07 -21.32 -2.31
C PHE A 391 6.27 -21.21 -3.61
N THR A 392 5.09 -21.81 -3.65
CA THR A 392 4.18 -21.72 -4.80
C THR A 392 2.93 -20.93 -4.43
N PHE A 393 2.47 -20.06 -5.34
CA PHE A 393 1.12 -19.50 -5.30
C PHE A 393 0.43 -19.66 -6.65
N THR A 394 -0.89 -19.50 -6.69
CA THR A 394 -1.70 -19.62 -7.91
C THR A 394 -2.50 -18.34 -8.15
N THR A 395 -2.32 -17.74 -9.32
CA THR A 395 -3.18 -16.63 -9.76
C THR A 395 -4.59 -17.15 -10.05
N GLY A 396 -5.62 -16.32 -9.86
CA GLY A 396 -6.96 -16.53 -10.38
C GLY A 396 -7.19 -15.76 -11.68
N ASN A 397 -8.40 -15.83 -12.23
CA ASN A 397 -8.86 -14.91 -13.26
C ASN A 397 -9.46 -13.64 -12.64
N ILE A 398 -8.63 -12.91 -11.89
CA ILE A 398 -9.00 -11.70 -11.14
C ILE A 398 -8.04 -10.59 -11.53
N ILE A 399 -8.58 -9.39 -11.74
CA ILE A 399 -7.82 -8.16 -11.93
C ILE A 399 -7.97 -7.34 -10.65
N GLY A 400 -6.83 -6.94 -10.07
CA GLY A 400 -6.74 -6.05 -8.91
C GLY A 400 -6.88 -4.60 -9.31
#